data_AF-A0A661JCM9-F1
#
_entry.id   AF-A0A661JCM9-F1
#
_cell.length_a   1.000
_cell.length_b   1.000
_cell.length_c   1.000
_cell.angle_alpha   90.00
_cell.angle_beta   90.00
_cell.angle_gamma   90.00
#
_symmetry.space_group_name_H-M   'P 1'
#
loop_
_entity.id
_entity.type
_entity.pdbx_description
1 polymer ?
#
loop_
_entity_poly.entity_id
_entity_poly.type
_entity_poly.pdbx_seq_one_letter_code
_entity_poly.pdbx_strand_id
1 'polypeptide(L)'
;MSTSPVCVDASFVIRLLESDSEESPPLRKWKEWHEEEHPVVTPVLLFYEVANVLYRYVVLGYLDFERAWEALKVALELGISLQD
;
A
#
# COMPACT_ATOMS: atom_id res chain seq x y z
N MET A 1 10.01 -18.16 -16.61
CA MET A 1 8.94 -17.45 -17.35
C MET A 1 8.68 -16.19 -16.57
N SER A 2 8.60 -15.02 -17.20
CA SER A 2 8.26 -13.78 -16.47
C SER A 2 6.79 -13.81 -16.08
N THR A 3 6.51 -13.63 -14.79
CA THR A 3 5.16 -13.50 -14.24
C THR A 3 4.54 -12.17 -14.67
N SER A 4 3.21 -12.13 -14.79
CA SER A 4 2.50 -10.90 -15.16
C SER A 4 2.61 -9.89 -14.00
N PRO A 5 2.86 -8.60 -14.25
CA PRO A 5 2.86 -7.59 -13.19
C PRO A 5 1.46 -7.43 -12.59
N VAL A 6 1.42 -7.11 -11.31
CA VAL A 6 0.20 -6.77 -10.56
C VAL A 6 0.19 -5.27 -10.31
N CYS A 7 -0.78 -4.58 -10.88
CA CYS A 7 -0.96 -3.15 -10.64
C CYS A 7 -1.82 -2.94 -9.39
N VAL A 8 -1.32 -2.16 -8.43
CA VAL A 8 -2.04 -1.80 -7.19
C VAL A 8 -2.39 -0.32 -7.17
N ASP A 9 -3.50 0.01 -6.52
CA ASP A 9 -3.97 1.37 -6.30
C ASP A 9 -3.80 1.79 -4.83
N ALA A 10 -4.09 3.06 -4.54
CA ALA A 10 -4.01 3.57 -3.17
C ALA A 10 -4.98 2.84 -2.22
N SER A 11 -6.15 2.40 -2.71
CA SER A 11 -7.13 1.72 -1.86
C SER A 11 -6.63 0.37 -1.36
N PHE A 12 -5.91 -0.39 -2.19
CA PHE A 12 -5.22 -1.60 -1.79
C PHE A 12 -4.13 -1.31 -0.75
N VAL A 13 -3.28 -0.31 -0.99
CA VAL A 13 -2.18 0.04 -0.08
C VAL A 13 -2.71 0.44 1.29
N ILE A 14 -3.77 1.25 1.36
CA ILE A 14 -4.38 1.63 2.64
C ILE A 14 -4.90 0.40 3.39
N ARG A 15 -5.59 -0.52 2.72
CA ARG A 15 -6.05 -1.78 3.35
C ARG A 15 -4.91 -2.70 3.78
N LEU A 16 -3.80 -2.68 3.05
CA LEU A 16 -2.59 -3.40 3.44
C LEU A 16 -1.98 -2.80 4.71
N LEU A 17 -1.90 -1.48 4.84
CA LEU A 17 -1.41 -0.81 6.04
C LEU A 17 -2.33 -1.00 7.25
N GLU A 18 -3.64 -1.11 7.03
CA GLU A 18 -4.65 -1.38 8.07
C GLU A 18 -4.72 -2.86 8.49
N SER A 19 -3.95 -3.75 7.85
CA SER A 19 -3.97 -5.18 8.13
C SER A 19 -3.40 -5.48 9.51
N ASP A 20 -4.22 -6.07 10.38
CA ASP A 20 -3.91 -6.35 11.79
C ASP A 20 -3.60 -7.83 12.08
N SER A 21 -3.70 -8.68 11.04
CA SER A 21 -3.56 -10.12 11.16
C SER A 21 -3.05 -10.75 9.87
N GLU A 22 -2.42 -11.90 10.03
CA GLU A 22 -1.92 -12.76 8.94
C GLU A 22 -3.02 -13.26 8.00
N GLU A 23 -4.26 -13.31 8.48
CA GLU A 23 -5.42 -13.73 7.69
C GLU A 23 -6.05 -12.60 6.87
N SER A 24 -5.58 -11.37 7.03
CA SER A 24 -6.12 -10.23 6.29
C SER A 24 -5.95 -10.45 4.77
N PRO A 25 -7.04 -10.34 3.98
CA PRO A 25 -6.97 -10.58 2.54
C PRO A 25 -5.92 -9.74 1.78
N PRO A 26 -5.70 -8.44 2.09
CA PRO A 26 -4.67 -7.63 1.44
C PRO A 26 -3.26 -8.19 1.72
N LEU A 27 -2.95 -8.53 2.96
CA LEU A 27 -1.65 -9.07 3.35
C LEU A 27 -1.40 -10.45 2.73
N ARG A 28 -2.41 -11.32 2.70
CA ARG A 28 -2.30 -12.63 2.06
C ARG A 28 -1.99 -12.49 0.58
N LYS A 29 -2.70 -11.60 -0.13
CA LYS A 29 -2.43 -11.33 -1.55
C LYS A 29 -1.06 -10.72 -1.77
N TRP A 30 -0.66 -9.79 -0.91
CA TRP A 30 0.67 -9.21 -0.94
C TRP A 30 1.76 -10.29 -0.82
N LYS A 31 1.64 -11.21 0.14
CA LYS A 31 2.57 -12.33 0.33
C LYS A 31 2.59 -13.29 -0.86
N GLU A 32 1.42 -13.70 -1.34
CA GLU A 32 1.26 -14.56 -2.52
C GLU A 32 2.01 -13.98 -3.73
N TRP A 33 1.82 -12.70 -4.04
CA TRP A 33 2.51 -12.05 -5.15
C TRP A 33 4.03 -11.99 -4.97
N HIS A 34 4.52 -11.81 -3.75
CA HIS A 34 5.96 -11.83 -3.47
C HIS A 34 6.55 -13.24 -3.58
N GLU A 35 5.85 -14.25 -3.07
CA GLU A 35 6.26 -15.66 -3.14
C GLU A 35 6.27 -16.20 -4.58
N GLU A 36 5.32 -15.75 -5.39
CA GLU A 36 5.21 -16.10 -6.81
C GLU A 36 6.05 -15.18 -7.73
N GLU A 37 6.85 -14.28 -7.15
CA GLU A 37 7.73 -13.34 -7.87
C GLU A 37 6.97 -12.46 -8.89
N HIS A 38 5.71 -12.10 -8.61
CA HIS A 38 4.95 -11.13 -9.39
C HIS A 38 5.46 -9.70 -9.13
N PRO A 39 5.93 -8.95 -10.14
CA PRO A 39 6.28 -7.55 -9.96
C PRO A 39 5.05 -6.75 -9.54
N VAL A 40 5.14 -6.06 -8.40
CA VAL A 40 4.07 -5.15 -7.95
C VAL A 40 4.36 -3.74 -8.44
N VAL A 41 3.44 -3.20 -9.24
CA VAL A 41 3.59 -1.92 -9.94
C VAL A 41 2.45 -0.97 -9.67
N THR A 42 2.62 0.31 -9.99
CA THR A 42 1.57 1.33 -9.81
C THR A 42 1.84 2.57 -10.67
N PRO A 43 0.82 3.38 -11.02
CA PRO A 43 1.04 4.69 -11.61
C PRO A 43 1.79 5.64 -10.66
N VAL A 44 2.52 6.62 -11.21
CA VAL A 44 3.30 7.62 -10.45
C VAL A 44 2.53 8.39 -9.36
N LEU A 45 1.20 8.37 -9.40
CA LEU A 45 0.34 9.10 -8.46
C LEU A 45 0.14 8.39 -7.10
N LEU A 46 0.51 7.11 -6.96
CA LEU A 46 0.18 6.29 -5.80
C LEU A 46 0.49 6.99 -4.47
N PHE A 47 1.71 7.49 -4.30
CA PHE A 47 2.14 8.04 -3.01
C PHE A 47 1.42 9.35 -2.67
N TYR A 48 0.99 10.13 -3.67
CA TYR A 48 0.16 11.31 -3.46
C TYR A 48 -1.25 10.94 -3.01
N GLU A 49 -1.81 9.89 -3.60
CA GLU A 49 -3.14 9.39 -3.24
C GLU A 49 -3.14 8.79 -1.82
N VAL A 50 -2.12 7.98 -1.49
CA VAL A 50 -1.95 7.42 -0.13
C VAL A 50 -1.76 8.53 0.91
N ALA A 51 -0.88 9.50 0.64
CA ALA A 51 -0.67 10.64 1.54
C ALA A 51 -1.96 11.44 1.74
N ASN A 52 -2.75 11.65 0.68
CA ASN A 52 -4.03 12.36 0.77
C ASN A 52 -5.07 11.59 1.62
N VAL A 53 -5.14 10.26 1.50
CA VAL A 53 -6.04 9.44 2.34
C VAL A 53 -5.63 9.53 3.81
N LEU A 54 -4.34 9.36 4.11
CA LEU A 54 -3.82 9.46 5.47
C LEU A 54 -4.04 10.87 6.08
N TYR A 55 -3.82 11.92 5.29
CA TYR A 55 -4.14 13.29 5.70
C TYR A 55 -5.62 13.46 6.05
N ARG A 56 -6.53 12.91 5.23
CA ARG A 56 -7.97 12.95 5.51
C ARG A 56 -8.33 12.20 6.79
N TYR A 57 -7.69 11.07 7.08
CA TYR A 57 -7.89 10.36 8.35
C TYR A 57 -7.48 11.21 9.56
N VAL A 58 -6.39 11.97 9.44
CA VAL A 58 -5.96 12.92 10.49
C VAL A 58 -6.97 14.04 10.68
N VAL A 59 -7.39 14.70 9.60
CA VAL A 59 -8.35 15.81 9.65
C VAL A 59 -9.72 15.38 10.21
N LEU A 60 -10.13 14.15 9.93
CA LEU A 60 -11.38 13.57 10.43
C LEU A 60 -11.27 12.97 11.84
N GLY A 61 -10.07 12.93 12.43
CA GLY A 61 -9.83 12.38 13.77
C GLY A 61 -9.85 10.85 13.86
N TYR A 62 -9.72 10.14 12.73
CA TYR A 62 -9.63 8.68 12.70
C TYR A 62 -8.24 8.15 13.01
N LEU A 63 -7.21 8.95 12.75
CA LEU A 63 -5.81 8.60 12.98
C LEU A 63 -5.06 9.84 13.50
N ASP A 64 -4.16 9.68 14.46
CA ASP A 64 -3.28 10.78 14.84
C ASP A 64 -2.17 11.00 13.81
N PHE A 65 -1.59 12.21 13.81
CA PHE A 65 -0.58 12.59 12.83
C PHE A 65 0.66 11.69 12.85
N GLU A 66 1.13 11.30 14.04
CA GLU A 66 2.32 10.46 14.18
C GLU A 66 2.09 9.08 13.55
N ARG A 67 0.95 8.45 13.82
CA ARG A 67 0.58 7.17 13.20
C ARG A 67 0.38 7.31 11.69
N ALA A 68 -0.22 8.40 11.22
CA ALA A 68 -0.37 8.65 9.78
C ALA A 68 0.99 8.82 9.09
N TRP A 69 1.92 9.49 9.75
CA TRP A 69 3.29 9.67 9.25
C TRP A 69 4.06 8.35 9.19
N GLU A 70 3.98 7.53 10.23
CA GLU A 70 4.59 6.18 10.22
C GLU A 70 3.97 5.28 9.14
N ALA A 71 2.64 5.32 8.97
CA ALA A 71 1.97 4.57 7.91
C ALA A 71 2.44 5.00 6.51
N LEU A 72 2.66 6.30 6.29
CA LEU A 72 3.19 6.80 5.02
C LEU A 72 4.62 6.31 4.76
N LYS A 73 5.49 6.32 5.77
CA LYS A 73 6.86 5.78 5.65
C LYS A 73 6.83 4.30 5.25
N VAL A 74 6.00 3.50 5.93
CA VAL A 74 5.84 2.08 5.59
C VAL A 74 5.38 1.93 4.14
N ALA A 75 4.40 2.71 3.68
CA ALA A 75 3.95 2.68 2.29
C ALA A 75 5.07 2.98 1.26
N LEU A 76 5.96 3.93 1.56
CA LEU A 76 7.11 4.26 0.70
C LEU A 76 8.14 3.13 0.64
N GLU A 77 8.19 2.28 1.66
CA GLU A 77 9.13 1.17 1.79
C GLU A 77 8.60 -0.17 1.25
N LEU A 78 7.34 -0.23 0.78
CA LEU A 78 6.71 -1.44 0.25
C LEU A 78 7.34 -2.00 -1.04
N GLY A 79 8.34 -1.35 -1.62
CA GLY A 79 9.02 -1.84 -2.84
C GLY A 79 8.15 -1.87 -4.09
N ILE A 80 7.06 -1.08 -4.12
CA ILE A 80 6.18 -0.96 -5.28
C ILE A 80 6.89 -0.16 -6.38
N SER A 81 6.95 -0.71 -7.59
CA SER A 81 7.62 -0.06 -8.73
C SER A 81 6.69 0.91 -9.45
N LEU A 82 7.14 2.15 -9.61
CA LEU A 82 6.40 3.16 -10.37
C LEU A 82 6.49 2.86 -11.88
N GLN A 83 5.37 3.03 -12.58
CA GLN A 83 5.25 2.92 -14.03
C GLN A 83 4.60 4.19 -14.60
N ASP A 84 5.08 4.61 -15.77
CA ASP A 84 4.59 5.76 -16.53
C ASP A 84 3.52 5.37 -17.56
#